data_AF-A0A962T6U6-F1
#
_entry.id   AF-A0A962T6U6-F1
#
_cell.length_a   1.000
_cell.length_b   1.000
_cell.length_c   1.000
_cell.angle_alpha   90.00
_cell.angle_beta   90.00
_cell.angle_gamma   90.00
#
_symmetry.space_group_name_H-M   'P 1'
#
loop_
_entity.id
_entity.type
_entity.pdbx_description
1 polymer ?
#
loop_
_entity_poly.entity_id
_entity_poly.type
_entity_poly.pdbx_seq_one_letter_code
_entity_poly.pdbx_strand_id
1 'polypeptide(L)'
;MQIIVLGMHRAGTSAVTRLINMMGAWLGLEEQIMLATPDNPKGYWERNDAYQLHEWLMDAVNADAGVQIRPPGPENPDWDAQRPYSNWYMTCAVKPSCIDPELRQTFTQCAQKILRVLDNHRPWVMKDPRLCLLLPFWRPLLEAPICVLVGRHPLATARSLEKRNSFPLHFSMALWEQHIARALLASSGIPRFSVCYEDLMEQPSKTVKSLYEKLQECGARGLHLPVEREIRAFLQDDLQHYRIAETDDSHWITPAQRELWKALRTSRLEEVNLEILEHHSRTVVLQGYETLFRTQRILDERNHRLYIAQTTLATVEQQL
;
A
#
# COMPACT_ATOMS: atom_id res chain seq x y z
N MET A 1 18.45 -11.96 0.78
CA MET A 1 17.44 -11.65 -0.26
C MET A 1 16.44 -10.67 0.32
N GLN A 2 16.03 -9.67 -0.46
CA GLN A 2 15.13 -8.60 -0.05
C GLN A 2 13.84 -8.72 -0.88
N ILE A 3 12.71 -9.08 -0.27
CA ILE A 3 11.45 -9.30 -0.98
C ILE A 3 10.52 -8.12 -0.73
N ILE A 4 10.09 -7.43 -1.78
CA ILE A 4 9.21 -6.28 -1.71
C ILE A 4 7.84 -6.66 -2.26
N VAL A 5 6.81 -6.64 -1.42
CA VAL A 5 5.43 -6.90 -1.86
C VAL A 5 4.78 -5.56 -2.20
N LEU A 6 4.37 -5.44 -3.46
CA LEU A 6 3.72 -4.26 -4.02
C LEU A 6 2.27 -4.60 -4.35
N GLY A 7 1.37 -3.64 -4.19
CA GLY A 7 -0.02 -3.80 -4.59
C GLY A 7 -0.91 -2.78 -3.91
N MET A 8 -2.06 -2.50 -4.52
CA MET A 8 -3.03 -1.56 -3.99
C MET A 8 -3.61 -2.05 -2.64
N HIS A 9 -4.04 -1.12 -1.77
CA HIS A 9 -4.85 -1.47 -0.60
C HIS A 9 -6.03 -2.36 -1.03
N ARG A 10 -6.36 -3.38 -0.22
CA ARG A 10 -7.44 -4.35 -0.51
C ARG A 10 -7.22 -5.27 -1.71
N ALA A 11 -6.01 -5.27 -2.31
CA ALA A 11 -5.64 -6.21 -3.37
C ALA A 11 -5.19 -7.59 -2.87
N GLY A 12 -5.15 -7.83 -1.55
CA GLY A 12 -4.69 -9.10 -0.97
C GLY A 12 -3.19 -9.14 -0.65
N THR A 13 -2.51 -7.99 -0.62
CA THR A 13 -1.08 -7.89 -0.28
C THR A 13 -0.76 -8.50 1.09
N SER A 14 -1.60 -8.30 2.10
CA SER A 14 -1.46 -8.90 3.43
C SER A 14 -1.43 -10.44 3.39
N ALA A 15 -2.31 -11.07 2.60
CA ALA A 15 -2.35 -12.53 2.46
C ALA A 15 -1.08 -13.06 1.81
N VAL A 16 -0.63 -12.43 0.72
CA VAL A 16 0.61 -12.81 0.04
C VAL A 16 1.83 -12.61 0.95
N THR A 17 1.91 -11.50 1.68
CA THR A 17 3.00 -11.25 2.64
C THR A 17 3.04 -12.30 3.73
N ARG A 18 1.90 -12.68 4.30
CA ARG A 18 1.86 -13.74 5.30
C ARG A 18 2.29 -15.09 4.71
N LEU A 19 1.89 -15.43 3.50
CA LEU A 19 2.33 -16.65 2.83
C LEU A 19 3.85 -16.66 2.60
N ILE A 20 4.44 -15.53 2.17
CA ILE A 20 5.89 -15.38 2.03
C ILE A 20 6.60 -15.48 3.40
N ASN A 21 5.99 -14.96 4.46
CA ASN A 21 6.51 -15.11 5.81
C ASN A 21 6.41 -16.57 6.32
N MET A 22 5.32 -17.27 6.02
CA MET A 22 5.19 -18.71 6.28
C MET A 22 6.21 -19.55 5.51
N MET A 23 6.67 -19.07 4.34
CA MET A 23 7.79 -19.67 3.61
C MET A 23 9.15 -19.46 4.29
N GLY A 24 9.23 -18.71 5.38
CA GLY A 24 10.45 -18.45 6.13
C GLY A 24 11.09 -17.08 5.89
N ALA A 25 10.48 -16.18 5.11
CA ALA A 25 10.96 -14.81 5.01
C ALA A 25 10.68 -14.04 6.31
N TRP A 26 11.69 -13.38 6.87
CA TRP A 26 11.54 -12.60 8.08
C TRP A 26 10.78 -11.28 7.82
N LEU A 27 9.87 -10.92 8.72
CA LEU A 27 9.08 -9.69 8.65
C LEU A 27 9.46 -8.70 9.76
N GLY A 28 9.83 -9.22 10.92
CA GLY A 28 9.99 -8.48 12.16
C GLY A 28 9.62 -9.36 13.36
N LEU A 29 9.91 -8.86 14.56
CA LEU A 29 9.33 -9.38 15.78
C LEU A 29 7.85 -8.98 15.86
N GLU A 30 7.03 -9.70 16.63
CA GLU A 30 5.57 -9.51 16.68
C GLU A 30 5.20 -8.07 17.09
N GLU A 31 5.91 -7.49 18.05
CA GLU A 31 5.75 -6.12 18.51
C GLU A 31 6.12 -5.06 17.45
N GLN A 32 6.89 -5.44 16.43
CA GLN A 32 7.25 -4.58 15.31
C GLN A 32 6.22 -4.64 14.18
N ILE A 33 5.21 -5.51 14.26
CA ILE A 33 4.19 -5.67 13.23
C ILE A 33 2.93 -4.89 13.60
N MET A 34 2.33 -4.24 12.62
CA MET A 34 1.09 -3.49 12.79
C MET A 34 -0.04 -4.41 13.25
N LEU A 35 -0.72 -3.99 14.33
CA LEU A 35 -1.82 -4.72 14.93
C LEU A 35 -2.99 -4.89 13.96
N ALA A 36 -3.69 -6.01 14.10
CA ALA A 36 -4.94 -6.24 13.38
C ALA A 36 -6.02 -5.23 13.82
N THR A 37 -6.96 -4.96 12.92
CA THR A 37 -8.11 -4.07 13.16
C THR A 37 -9.37 -4.72 12.60
N PRO A 38 -10.58 -4.23 12.89
CA PRO A 38 -11.81 -4.75 12.27
C PRO A 38 -11.78 -4.74 10.73
N ASP A 39 -11.07 -3.79 10.13
CA ASP A 39 -10.88 -3.70 8.68
C ASP A 39 -10.02 -4.84 8.10
N ASN A 40 -9.12 -5.40 8.91
CA ASN A 40 -8.21 -6.47 8.54
C ASN A 40 -7.88 -7.35 9.76
N PRO A 41 -8.78 -8.27 10.14
CA PRO A 41 -8.68 -9.04 11.37
C PRO A 41 -7.53 -10.06 11.37
N LYS A 42 -7.05 -10.46 10.19
CA LYS A 42 -5.90 -11.37 10.02
C LYS A 42 -4.54 -10.66 10.06
N GLY A 43 -4.52 -9.37 10.37
CA GLY A 43 -3.31 -8.58 10.48
C GLY A 43 -2.86 -7.95 9.16
N TYR A 44 -2.20 -6.80 9.27
CA TYR A 44 -1.66 -6.11 8.11
C TYR A 44 -0.36 -6.73 7.63
N TRP A 45 0.47 -7.31 8.50
CA TRP A 45 1.81 -7.77 8.12
C TRP A 45 2.65 -6.62 7.54
N GLU A 46 2.38 -5.40 7.98
CA GLU A 46 3.18 -4.19 7.76
C GLU A 46 4.09 -4.02 8.98
N ARG A 47 5.37 -3.71 8.74
CA ARG A 47 6.31 -3.42 9.81
C ARG A 47 6.11 -1.97 10.26
N ASN A 48 5.91 -1.72 11.55
CA ASN A 48 5.49 -0.44 12.11
C ASN A 48 6.48 0.70 11.80
N ASP A 49 7.78 0.48 11.92
CA ASP A 49 8.80 1.50 11.64
C ASP A 49 8.80 1.94 10.17
N ALA A 50 8.67 0.99 9.23
CA ALA A 50 8.54 1.26 7.81
C ALA A 50 7.20 1.95 7.49
N TYR A 51 6.09 1.48 8.05
CA TYR A 51 4.76 2.09 7.92
C TYR A 51 4.77 3.56 8.37
N GLN A 52 5.30 3.84 9.56
CA GLN A 52 5.39 5.19 10.10
C GLN A 52 6.27 6.08 9.22
N LEU A 53 7.41 5.55 8.72
CA LEU A 53 8.26 6.29 7.79
C LEU A 53 7.54 6.62 6.48
N HIS A 54 6.73 5.70 5.95
CA HIS A 54 5.93 5.93 4.76
C HIS A 54 4.86 6.99 5.00
N GLU A 55 4.07 6.87 6.07
CA GLU A 55 3.04 7.85 6.37
C GLU A 55 3.65 9.23 6.68
N TRP A 56 4.80 9.31 7.34
CA TRP A 56 5.52 10.58 7.52
C TRP A 56 5.87 11.25 6.21
N LEU A 57 6.48 10.51 5.26
CA LEU A 57 6.81 11.10 3.97
C LEU A 57 5.55 11.52 3.22
N MET A 58 4.48 10.71 3.27
CA MET A 58 3.18 11.05 2.68
C MET A 58 2.59 12.32 3.28
N ASP A 59 2.67 12.51 4.59
CA ASP A 59 2.17 13.71 5.27
C ASP A 59 3.03 14.92 4.97
N ALA A 60 4.36 14.79 5.02
CA ALA A 60 5.29 15.88 4.79
C ALA A 60 5.14 16.46 3.37
N VAL A 61 4.93 15.61 2.35
CA VAL A 61 4.75 16.08 0.96
C VAL A 61 3.36 16.64 0.69
N ASN A 62 2.37 16.26 1.51
CA ASN A 62 1.00 16.75 1.41
C ASN A 62 0.72 17.93 2.35
N ALA A 63 1.65 18.28 3.24
CA ALA A 63 1.52 19.35 4.21
C ALA A 63 1.31 20.70 3.52
N ASP A 64 0.58 21.58 4.22
CA ASP A 64 0.38 22.95 3.75
C ASP A 64 1.70 23.73 3.84
N ALA A 65 1.85 24.77 3.01
CA ALA A 65 3.09 25.54 2.95
C ALA A 65 3.48 26.10 4.34
N GLY A 66 4.73 25.88 4.73
CA GLY A 66 5.27 26.30 6.03
C GLY A 66 5.00 25.34 7.20
N VAL A 67 4.24 24.26 6.99
CA VAL A 67 4.04 23.23 8.01
C VAL A 67 5.14 22.18 7.91
N GLN A 68 5.94 22.05 8.97
CA GLN A 68 6.96 21.01 9.08
C GLN A 68 6.44 19.82 9.88
N ILE A 69 6.43 18.63 9.26
CA ILE A 69 6.08 17.37 9.92
C ILE A 69 7.37 16.67 10.37
N ARG A 70 7.53 16.47 11.68
CA ARG A 70 8.70 15.78 12.24
C ARG A 70 8.62 14.27 11.94
N PRO A 71 9.76 13.60 11.65
CA PRO A 71 9.78 12.16 11.42
C PRO A 71 9.46 11.36 12.69
N PRO A 72 9.03 10.09 12.55
CA PRO A 72 8.91 9.16 13.66
C PRO A 72 10.29 8.74 14.15
N GLY A 73 10.42 8.54 15.47
CA GLY A 73 11.68 8.11 16.09
C GLY A 73 11.65 8.25 17.62
N PRO A 74 12.73 7.86 18.32
CA PRO A 74 12.85 8.02 19.77
C PRO A 74 12.64 9.47 20.25
N GLU A 75 13.03 10.44 19.43
CA GLU A 75 12.82 11.88 19.64
C GLU A 75 11.38 12.36 19.39
N ASN A 76 10.53 11.51 18.79
CA ASN A 76 9.12 11.78 18.53
C ASN A 76 8.28 10.49 18.72
N PRO A 77 8.20 9.95 19.95
CA PRO A 77 7.59 8.66 20.23
C PRO A 77 6.07 8.66 20.01
N ASP A 78 5.43 9.83 20.17
CA ASP A 78 3.99 10.01 20.01
C ASP A 78 3.59 10.43 18.59
N TRP A 79 4.47 10.22 17.60
CA TRP A 79 4.24 10.67 16.22
C TRP A 79 2.88 10.20 15.69
N ASP A 80 2.48 8.96 15.96
CA ASP A 80 1.21 8.40 15.46
C ASP A 80 -0.02 9.02 16.15
N ALA A 81 0.08 9.32 17.46
CA ALA A 81 -1.01 9.94 18.23
C ALA A 81 -1.24 11.41 17.84
N GLN A 82 -0.23 12.08 17.26
CA GLN A 82 -0.34 13.45 16.77
C GLN A 82 -1.03 13.56 15.41
N ARG A 83 -1.37 12.42 14.78
CA ARG A 83 -1.96 12.41 13.45
C ARG A 83 -3.48 12.45 13.53
N PRO A 84 -4.10 13.51 13.01
CA PRO A 84 -5.55 13.59 13.03
C PRO A 84 -6.17 12.63 11.99
N TYR A 85 -5.49 12.35 10.87
CA TYR A 85 -6.02 11.53 9.76
C TYR A 85 -4.91 10.82 8.96
N SER A 86 -5.25 9.71 8.29
CA SER A 86 -4.35 9.03 7.34
C SER A 86 -4.59 9.54 5.90
N ASN A 87 -3.50 9.90 5.22
CA ASN A 87 -3.51 10.47 3.88
C ASN A 87 -3.03 9.49 2.80
N TRP A 88 -3.16 8.17 3.03
CA TRP A 88 -2.65 7.14 2.11
C TRP A 88 -3.23 7.26 0.68
N TYR A 89 -4.40 7.89 0.53
CA TYR A 89 -5.06 8.14 -0.75
C TYR A 89 -4.68 9.48 -1.42
N MET A 90 -3.85 10.31 -0.77
CA MET A 90 -3.31 11.56 -1.29
C MET A 90 -1.98 11.30 -2.02
N THR A 91 -2.06 10.86 -3.26
CA THR A 91 -0.94 10.31 -4.02
C THR A 91 -0.32 11.29 -5.01
N CYS A 92 -1.03 12.34 -5.42
CA CYS A 92 -0.59 13.21 -6.51
C CYS A 92 0.62 14.08 -6.16
N ALA A 93 0.81 14.40 -4.87
CA ALA A 93 1.98 15.14 -4.39
C ALA A 93 3.26 14.29 -4.35
N VAL A 94 3.14 12.95 -4.35
CA VAL A 94 4.27 12.02 -4.24
C VAL A 94 4.96 11.87 -5.59
N LYS A 95 5.79 12.85 -5.94
CA LYS A 95 6.59 12.87 -7.17
C LYS A 95 8.07 12.76 -6.81
N PRO A 96 8.72 11.58 -6.94
CA PRO A 96 10.11 11.38 -6.52
C PRO A 96 11.07 12.45 -7.06
N SER A 97 10.93 12.85 -8.32
CA SER A 97 11.77 13.89 -8.95
C SER A 97 11.60 15.29 -8.35
N CYS A 98 10.53 15.54 -7.59
CA CYS A 98 10.17 16.86 -7.05
C CYS A 98 10.16 16.92 -5.52
N ILE A 99 10.60 15.86 -4.83
CA ILE A 99 10.65 15.86 -3.36
C ILE A 99 11.80 16.75 -2.88
N ASP A 100 11.51 17.52 -1.82
CA ASP A 100 12.49 18.32 -1.11
C ASP A 100 13.74 17.49 -0.73
N PRO A 101 14.96 17.96 -1.05
CA PRO A 101 16.20 17.26 -0.71
C PRO A 101 16.34 16.92 0.79
N GLU A 102 15.86 17.77 1.69
CA GLU A 102 15.91 17.56 3.14
C GLU A 102 15.00 16.39 3.56
N LEU A 103 13.77 16.34 3.01
CA LEU A 103 12.86 15.22 3.23
C LEU A 103 13.44 13.91 2.69
N ARG A 104 14.05 13.95 1.50
CA ARG A 104 14.72 12.78 0.90
C ARG A 104 15.90 12.30 1.75
N GLN A 105 16.71 13.22 2.27
CA GLN A 105 17.84 12.89 3.13
C GLN A 105 17.36 12.27 4.44
N THR A 106 16.37 12.87 5.09
CA THR A 106 15.75 12.35 6.32
C THR A 106 15.16 10.97 6.11
N PHE A 107 14.41 10.77 5.01
CA PHE A 107 13.90 9.45 4.63
C PHE A 107 15.02 8.42 4.52
N THR A 108 16.10 8.78 3.83
CA THR A 108 17.24 7.89 3.58
C THR A 108 17.89 7.46 4.90
N GLN A 109 18.09 8.39 5.84
CA GLN A 109 18.68 8.10 7.15
C GLN A 109 17.80 7.15 7.98
N CYS A 110 16.49 7.38 8.01
CA CYS A 110 15.56 6.49 8.72
C CYS A 110 15.46 5.11 8.05
N ALA A 111 15.36 5.07 6.72
CA ALA A 111 15.32 3.83 5.94
C ALA A 111 16.57 2.97 6.15
N GLN A 112 17.77 3.58 6.20
CA GLN A 112 19.01 2.85 6.48
C GLN A 112 19.02 2.19 7.87
N LYS A 113 18.43 2.81 8.89
CA LYS A 113 18.29 2.20 10.22
C LYS A 113 17.41 0.95 10.16
N ILE A 114 16.29 1.03 9.45
CA ILE A 114 15.37 -0.11 9.25
C ILE A 114 16.06 -1.24 8.49
N LEU A 115 16.75 -0.93 7.39
CA LEU A 115 17.44 -1.93 6.56
C LEU A 115 18.55 -2.65 7.31
N ARG A 116 19.31 -1.98 8.19
CA ARG A 116 20.33 -2.64 9.03
C ARG A 116 19.74 -3.76 9.90
N VAL A 117 18.53 -3.56 10.43
CA VAL A 117 17.84 -4.57 11.25
C VAL A 117 17.33 -5.72 10.38
N LEU A 118 16.71 -5.39 9.24
CA LEU A 118 16.19 -6.37 8.29
C LEU A 118 17.30 -7.24 7.69
N ASP A 119 18.43 -6.65 7.30
CA ASP A 119 19.52 -7.34 6.63
C ASP A 119 20.25 -8.37 7.51
N ASN A 120 20.12 -8.26 8.84
CA ASN A 120 20.58 -9.29 9.77
C ASN A 120 19.72 -10.58 9.74
N HIS A 121 18.57 -10.56 9.07
CA HIS A 121 17.58 -11.65 9.06
C HIS A 121 17.17 -12.06 7.63
N ARG A 122 18.10 -12.06 6.68
CA ARG A 122 17.81 -12.45 5.28
C ARG A 122 17.45 -13.95 5.18
N PRO A 123 16.49 -14.35 4.31
CA PRO A 123 15.64 -13.50 3.48
C PRO A 123 14.58 -12.76 4.32
N TRP A 124 14.32 -11.50 4.00
CA TRP A 124 13.24 -10.73 4.63
C TRP A 124 12.23 -10.24 3.60
N VAL A 125 11.01 -9.95 4.07
CA VAL A 125 9.92 -9.40 3.27
C VAL A 125 9.43 -8.08 3.87
N MET A 126 9.19 -7.09 3.02
CA MET A 126 8.54 -5.82 3.39
C MET A 126 7.31 -5.63 2.53
N LYS A 127 6.20 -5.26 3.17
CA LYS A 127 4.96 -4.89 2.50
C LYS A 127 4.42 -3.63 3.12
N ASP A 128 3.97 -2.75 2.25
CA ASP A 128 3.12 -1.60 2.53
C ASP A 128 2.54 -1.17 1.17
N PRO A 129 1.22 -0.98 1.01
CA PRO A 129 0.65 -0.58 -0.29
C PRO A 129 1.25 0.72 -0.86
N ARG A 130 1.74 1.63 -0.01
CA ARG A 130 2.42 2.88 -0.40
C ARG A 130 3.78 2.62 -1.01
N LEU A 131 4.39 1.44 -0.86
CA LEU A 131 5.61 1.07 -1.58
C LEU A 131 5.42 1.16 -3.10
N CYS A 132 4.20 1.02 -3.61
CA CYS A 132 3.89 1.31 -5.01
C CYS A 132 4.33 2.74 -5.43
N LEU A 133 4.22 3.70 -4.53
CA LEU A 133 4.61 5.11 -4.72
C LEU A 133 6.03 5.37 -4.22
N LEU A 134 6.44 4.69 -3.14
CA LEU A 134 7.63 4.99 -2.35
C LEU A 134 8.84 4.09 -2.65
N LEU A 135 8.69 3.04 -3.45
CA LEU A 135 9.81 2.21 -3.90
C LEU A 135 10.96 3.03 -4.53
N PRO A 136 10.74 4.15 -5.26
CA PRO A 136 11.85 4.97 -5.76
C PRO A 136 12.78 5.53 -4.67
N PHE A 137 12.33 5.66 -3.41
CA PHE A 137 13.17 6.10 -2.30
C PHE A 137 13.90 4.93 -1.63
N TRP A 138 13.30 3.74 -1.63
CA TRP A 138 13.94 2.52 -1.12
C TRP A 138 14.94 1.92 -2.10
N ARG A 139 14.63 1.92 -3.40
CA ARG A 139 15.40 1.26 -4.45
C ARG A 139 16.90 1.57 -4.42
N PRO A 140 17.37 2.81 -4.23
CA PRO A 140 18.81 3.11 -4.14
C PRO A 140 19.50 2.52 -2.91
N LEU A 141 18.74 2.08 -1.91
CA LEU A 141 19.23 1.51 -0.64
C LEU A 141 19.16 -0.02 -0.62
N LEU A 142 18.50 -0.63 -1.61
CA LEU A 142 18.36 -2.07 -1.76
C LEU A 142 19.49 -2.60 -2.65
N GLU A 143 19.98 -3.81 -2.38
CA GLU A 143 21.10 -4.42 -3.10
C GLU A 143 20.62 -5.22 -4.31
N ALA A 144 19.79 -6.22 -4.06
CA ALA A 144 19.25 -7.12 -5.07
C ALA A 144 17.81 -7.53 -4.68
N PRO A 145 16.85 -6.60 -4.74
CA PRO A 145 15.49 -6.90 -4.35
C PRO A 145 14.73 -7.71 -5.40
N ILE A 146 13.70 -8.42 -4.96
CA ILE A 146 12.67 -9.04 -5.81
C ILE A 146 11.35 -8.34 -5.53
N CYS A 147 10.59 -7.97 -6.56
CA CYS A 147 9.27 -7.38 -6.41
C CYS A 147 8.15 -8.39 -6.70
N VAL A 148 7.25 -8.59 -5.74
CA VAL A 148 6.04 -9.40 -5.90
C VAL A 148 4.85 -8.46 -6.01
N LEU A 149 4.27 -8.34 -7.21
CA LEU A 149 3.11 -7.49 -7.46
C LEU A 149 1.82 -8.26 -7.23
N VAL A 150 1.05 -7.86 -6.22
CA VAL A 150 -0.24 -8.48 -5.91
C VAL A 150 -1.33 -7.75 -6.67
N GLY A 151 -1.95 -8.47 -7.60
CA GLY A 151 -3.05 -8.00 -8.42
C GLY A 151 -4.38 -8.49 -7.88
N ARG A 152 -5.37 -7.60 -7.89
CA ARG A 152 -6.79 -7.91 -7.74
C ARG A 152 -7.54 -7.11 -8.77
N HIS A 153 -8.67 -7.63 -9.25
CA HIS A 153 -9.49 -6.95 -10.23
C HIS A 153 -9.80 -5.50 -9.77
N PRO A 154 -9.63 -4.49 -10.65
CA PRO A 154 -9.81 -3.08 -10.30
C PRO A 154 -11.17 -2.79 -9.67
N LEU A 155 -12.26 -3.24 -10.29
CA LEU A 155 -13.61 -3.04 -9.75
C LEU A 155 -13.84 -3.77 -8.41
N ALA A 156 -13.23 -4.94 -8.19
CA ALA A 156 -13.36 -5.64 -6.90
C ALA A 156 -12.63 -4.89 -5.78
N THR A 157 -11.47 -4.32 -6.11
CA THR A 157 -10.74 -3.43 -5.22
C THR A 157 -11.56 -2.17 -4.92
N ALA A 158 -12.14 -1.55 -5.95
CA ALA A 158 -12.97 -0.36 -5.81
C ALA A 158 -14.21 -0.58 -4.95
N ARG A 159 -14.95 -1.67 -5.15
CA ARG A 159 -16.09 -2.06 -4.30
C ARG A 159 -15.68 -2.31 -2.85
N SER A 160 -14.50 -2.88 -2.63
CA SER A 160 -14.01 -3.06 -1.28
C SER A 160 -13.67 -1.74 -0.59
N LEU A 161 -13.21 -0.73 -1.34
CA LEU A 161 -12.93 0.60 -0.82
C LEU A 161 -14.21 1.42 -0.62
N GLU A 162 -15.21 1.24 -1.48
CA GLU A 162 -16.55 1.80 -1.30
C GLU A 162 -17.15 1.33 0.04
N LYS A 163 -17.09 0.04 0.35
CA LYS A 163 -17.60 -0.50 1.62
C LYS A 163 -16.85 0.04 2.85
N ARG A 164 -15.53 0.23 2.75
CA ARG A 164 -14.66 0.61 3.88
C ARG A 164 -14.61 2.12 4.11
N ASN A 165 -14.48 2.88 3.03
CA ASN A 165 -14.15 4.31 3.05
C ASN A 165 -15.25 5.17 2.43
N SER A 166 -16.32 4.57 1.90
CA SER A 166 -17.37 5.28 1.13
C SER A 166 -16.82 6.02 -0.09
N PHE A 167 -15.70 5.55 -0.62
CA PHE A 167 -15.07 6.14 -1.80
C PHE A 167 -15.87 5.83 -3.07
N PRO A 168 -16.11 6.83 -3.94
CA PRO A 168 -16.69 6.59 -5.25
C PRO A 168 -15.85 5.60 -6.06
N LEU A 169 -16.52 4.75 -6.85
CA LEU A 169 -15.85 3.70 -7.63
C LEU A 169 -14.78 4.24 -8.56
N HIS A 170 -15.07 5.33 -9.28
CA HIS A 170 -14.13 5.90 -10.24
C HIS A 170 -12.91 6.52 -9.57
N PHE A 171 -13.06 7.11 -8.37
CA PHE A 171 -11.91 7.52 -7.56
C PHE A 171 -11.06 6.31 -7.17
N SER A 172 -11.69 5.26 -6.65
CA SER A 172 -10.99 4.04 -6.23
C SER A 172 -10.31 3.31 -7.40
N MET A 173 -10.91 3.31 -8.60
CA MET A 173 -10.31 2.76 -9.81
C MET A 173 -9.11 3.59 -10.29
N ALA A 174 -9.20 4.93 -10.26
CA ALA A 174 -8.06 5.80 -10.54
C ALA A 174 -6.92 5.61 -9.52
N LEU A 175 -7.27 5.38 -8.25
CA LEU A 175 -6.31 5.11 -7.18
C LEU A 175 -5.63 3.76 -7.37
N TRP A 176 -6.39 2.72 -7.73
CA TRP A 176 -5.84 1.42 -8.13
C TRP A 176 -4.88 1.57 -9.30
N GLU A 177 -5.29 2.27 -10.37
CA GLU A 177 -4.48 2.50 -11.56
C GLU A 177 -3.16 3.20 -11.21
N GLN A 178 -3.24 4.23 -10.37
CA GLN A 178 -2.08 4.98 -9.90
C GLN A 178 -1.10 4.08 -9.13
N HIS A 179 -1.57 3.23 -8.21
CA HIS A 179 -0.68 2.35 -7.47
C HIS A 179 0.00 1.34 -8.39
N ILE A 180 -0.75 0.69 -9.29
CA ILE A 180 -0.17 -0.30 -10.21
C ILE A 180 0.81 0.35 -11.18
N ALA A 181 0.44 1.47 -11.80
CA ALA A 181 1.31 2.17 -12.73
C ALA A 181 2.63 2.61 -12.06
N ARG A 182 2.55 3.15 -10.85
CA ARG A 182 3.72 3.60 -10.09
C ARG A 182 4.58 2.43 -9.62
N ALA A 183 3.97 1.32 -9.21
CA ALA A 183 4.70 0.09 -8.87
C ALA A 183 5.48 -0.45 -10.08
N LEU A 184 4.85 -0.49 -11.27
CA LEU A 184 5.48 -0.95 -12.50
C LEU A 184 6.61 -0.03 -12.95
N LEU A 185 6.44 1.29 -12.88
CA LEU A 185 7.54 2.22 -13.18
C LEU A 185 8.70 2.06 -12.19
N ALA A 186 8.41 2.04 -10.89
CA ALA A 186 9.44 2.00 -9.85
C ALA A 186 10.22 0.68 -9.81
N SER A 187 9.57 -0.44 -10.13
CA SER A 187 10.17 -1.77 -10.16
C SER A 187 10.79 -2.17 -11.51
N SER A 188 10.75 -1.28 -12.52
CA SER A 188 11.34 -1.58 -13.83
C SER A 188 12.84 -1.89 -13.72
N GLY A 189 13.27 -2.99 -14.35
CA GLY A 189 14.64 -3.51 -14.28
C GLY A 189 15.00 -4.27 -12.99
N ILE A 190 14.04 -4.49 -12.09
CA ILE A 190 14.18 -5.35 -10.89
C ILE A 190 13.49 -6.69 -11.18
N PRO A 191 14.06 -7.85 -10.79
CA PRO A 191 13.36 -9.13 -10.88
C PRO A 191 11.97 -9.05 -10.25
N ARG A 192 10.93 -9.30 -11.05
CA ARG A 192 9.54 -9.12 -10.63
C ARG A 192 8.57 -10.06 -11.30
N PHE A 193 7.51 -10.39 -10.59
CA PHE A 193 6.38 -11.15 -11.10
C PHE A 193 5.12 -10.80 -10.30
N SER A 194 3.96 -11.22 -10.78
CA SER A 194 2.69 -10.99 -10.08
C SER A 194 2.06 -12.25 -9.50
N VAL A 195 1.23 -12.00 -8.48
CA VAL A 195 0.31 -12.97 -7.87
C VAL A 195 -1.10 -12.39 -7.98
N CYS A 196 -2.01 -13.14 -8.61
CA CYS A 196 -3.41 -12.80 -8.70
C CYS A 196 -4.13 -13.25 -7.42
N TYR A 197 -4.78 -12.33 -6.72
CA TYR A 197 -5.50 -12.63 -5.49
C TYR A 197 -6.71 -13.53 -5.76
N GLU A 198 -7.40 -13.35 -6.89
CA GLU A 198 -8.47 -14.24 -7.31
C GLU A 198 -7.98 -15.68 -7.48
N ASP A 199 -6.83 -15.89 -8.14
CA ASP A 199 -6.26 -17.22 -8.31
C ASP A 199 -5.78 -17.82 -6.97
N LEU A 200 -5.32 -16.97 -6.04
CA LEU A 200 -4.94 -17.40 -4.69
C LEU A 200 -6.15 -17.93 -3.92
N MET A 201 -7.31 -17.28 -4.06
CA MET A 201 -8.53 -17.71 -3.38
C MET A 201 -9.17 -18.93 -4.06
N GLU A 202 -9.12 -19.02 -5.39
CA GLU A 202 -9.70 -20.14 -6.14
C GLU A 202 -8.84 -21.41 -6.09
N GLN A 203 -7.51 -21.29 -6.19
CA GLN A 203 -6.57 -22.42 -6.21
C GLN A 203 -5.39 -22.19 -5.24
N PRO A 204 -5.62 -22.12 -3.91
CA PRO A 204 -4.60 -21.71 -2.95
C PRO A 204 -3.29 -22.49 -3.04
N SER A 205 -3.33 -23.82 -2.96
CA SER A 205 -2.14 -24.66 -2.93
C SER A 205 -1.30 -24.51 -4.19
N LYS A 206 -1.96 -24.38 -5.36
CA LYS A 206 -1.28 -24.20 -6.65
C LYS A 206 -0.65 -22.81 -6.76
N THR A 207 -1.38 -21.77 -6.37
CA THR A 207 -0.90 -20.38 -6.42
C THR A 207 0.27 -20.16 -5.45
N VAL A 208 0.19 -20.73 -4.25
CA VAL A 208 1.30 -20.68 -3.26
C VAL A 208 2.52 -21.44 -3.75
N LYS A 209 2.35 -22.61 -4.38
CA LYS A 209 3.45 -23.33 -5.01
C LYS A 209 4.11 -22.51 -6.13
N SER A 210 3.33 -21.89 -7.00
CA SER A 210 3.87 -21.03 -8.07
C SER A 210 4.58 -19.79 -7.52
N LEU A 211 4.05 -19.16 -6.48
CA LEU A 211 4.72 -18.06 -5.76
C LEU A 211 6.07 -18.50 -5.22
N TYR A 212 6.14 -19.66 -4.55
CA TYR A 212 7.38 -20.21 -4.03
C TYR A 212 8.41 -20.49 -5.15
N GLU A 213 7.99 -21.14 -6.24
CA GLU A 213 8.85 -21.47 -7.37
C GLU A 213 9.43 -20.20 -8.02
N LYS A 214 8.60 -19.18 -8.28
CA LYS A 214 9.06 -17.89 -8.84
C LYS A 214 10.02 -17.15 -7.90
N LEU A 215 9.81 -17.22 -6.58
CA LEU A 215 10.75 -16.66 -5.61
C LEU A 215 12.12 -17.38 -5.69
N GLN A 216 12.12 -18.71 -5.80
CA GLN A 216 13.35 -19.49 -5.98
C GLN A 216 14.07 -19.14 -7.29
N GLU A 217 13.33 -19.04 -8.40
CA GLU A 217 13.86 -18.64 -9.72
C GLU A 217 14.51 -17.25 -9.68
N CYS A 218 13.94 -16.33 -8.92
CA CYS A 218 14.51 -14.99 -8.70
C CYS A 218 15.66 -14.98 -7.67
N GLY A 219 16.05 -16.13 -7.11
CA GLY A 219 17.21 -16.29 -6.23
C GLY A 219 16.92 -16.24 -4.73
N ALA A 220 15.65 -16.28 -4.30
CA ALA A 220 15.27 -16.28 -2.88
C ALA A 220 15.51 -17.65 -2.22
N ARG A 221 16.78 -17.96 -1.93
CA ARG A 221 17.20 -19.19 -1.24
C ARG A 221 16.79 -19.18 0.24
N GLY A 222 16.68 -20.37 0.83
CA GLY A 222 16.38 -20.55 2.26
C GLY A 222 14.90 -20.47 2.62
N LEU A 223 14.02 -20.26 1.64
CA LEU A 223 12.58 -20.40 1.80
C LEU A 223 12.17 -21.88 1.73
N HIS A 224 11.02 -22.22 2.31
CA HIS A 224 10.40 -23.53 2.23
C HIS A 224 8.93 -23.41 1.83
N LEU A 225 8.37 -24.44 1.17
CA LEU A 225 6.96 -24.46 0.82
C LEU A 225 6.13 -24.82 2.08
N PRO A 226 5.15 -24.00 2.50
CA PRO A 226 4.29 -24.32 3.63
C PRO A 226 3.44 -25.55 3.32
N VAL A 227 3.04 -26.30 4.36
CA VAL A 227 2.18 -27.46 4.15
C VAL A 227 0.76 -27.02 3.78
N GLU A 228 0.08 -27.80 2.94
CA GLU A 228 -1.25 -27.45 2.43
C GLU A 228 -2.27 -27.16 3.53
N ARG A 229 -2.20 -27.88 4.66
CA ARG A 229 -3.06 -27.66 5.82
C ARG A 229 -2.92 -26.26 6.41
N GLU A 230 -1.70 -25.73 6.50
CA GLU A 230 -1.44 -24.39 7.03
C GLU A 230 -1.95 -23.31 6.08
N ILE A 231 -1.71 -23.51 4.77
CA ILE A 231 -2.22 -22.60 3.72
C ILE A 231 -3.74 -22.50 3.81
N ARG A 232 -4.43 -23.65 3.86
CA ARG A 232 -5.90 -23.69 3.95
C ARG A 232 -6.40 -23.07 5.24
N ALA A 233 -5.80 -23.42 6.39
CA ALA A 233 -6.21 -22.88 7.68
C ALA A 233 -6.08 -21.34 7.72
N PHE A 234 -5.01 -20.78 7.15
CA PHE A 234 -4.85 -19.34 7.07
C PHE A 234 -5.92 -18.67 6.19
N LEU A 235 -6.25 -19.26 5.03
CA LEU A 235 -7.16 -18.67 4.05
C LEU A 235 -8.66 -18.98 4.29
N GLN A 236 -8.99 -19.90 5.21
CA GLN A 236 -10.33 -20.46 5.39
C GLN A 236 -11.43 -19.41 5.59
N ASP A 237 -11.11 -18.31 6.28
CA ASP A 237 -12.05 -17.20 6.54
C ASP A 237 -11.77 -15.95 5.70
N ASP A 238 -10.93 -16.04 4.66
CA ASP A 238 -10.73 -14.90 3.75
C ASP A 238 -11.93 -14.81 2.82
N LEU A 239 -12.81 -13.88 3.16
CA LEU A 239 -14.02 -13.63 2.41
C LEU A 239 -13.65 -12.85 1.15
N GLN A 240 -13.45 -13.57 0.04
CA GLN A 240 -13.53 -12.99 -1.29
C GLN A 240 -15.01 -12.59 -1.54
N HIS A 241 -15.44 -11.48 -0.94
CA HIS A 241 -16.83 -11.02 -0.95
C HIS A 241 -17.35 -10.60 -2.33
N TYR A 242 -16.48 -10.47 -3.32
CA TYR A 242 -16.84 -9.97 -4.64
C TYR A 242 -16.04 -10.72 -5.72
N ARG A 243 -16.77 -11.44 -6.56
CA ARG A 243 -16.28 -12.13 -7.76
C ARG A 243 -16.85 -11.41 -8.97
N ILE A 244 -15.99 -10.93 -9.85
CA ILE A 244 -16.41 -10.31 -11.11
C ILE A 244 -16.31 -11.38 -12.18
N ALA A 245 -17.41 -11.64 -12.88
CA ALA A 245 -17.39 -12.47 -14.08
C ALA A 245 -16.70 -11.67 -15.20
N GLU A 246 -15.67 -12.25 -15.82
CA GLU A 246 -14.83 -11.62 -16.86
C GLU A 246 -15.61 -11.07 -18.06
N THR A 247 -16.84 -11.54 -18.26
CA THR A 247 -17.69 -11.20 -19.40
C THR A 247 -18.30 -9.80 -19.34
N ASP A 248 -18.17 -9.06 -18.22
CA ASP A 248 -18.79 -7.74 -18.04
C ASP A 248 -17.80 -6.55 -18.01
N ASP A 249 -16.50 -6.81 -18.20
CA ASP A 249 -15.45 -5.79 -18.03
C ASP A 249 -15.53 -4.64 -19.06
N SER A 250 -16.15 -4.84 -20.24
CA SER A 250 -16.15 -3.87 -21.34
C SER A 250 -16.76 -2.51 -20.97
N HIS A 251 -17.66 -2.46 -19.98
CA HIS A 251 -18.39 -1.24 -19.63
C HIS A 251 -17.86 -0.49 -18.39
N TRP A 252 -17.08 -1.15 -17.53
CA TRP A 252 -16.78 -0.62 -16.20
C TRP A 252 -15.35 -0.11 -16.00
N ILE A 253 -14.39 -0.59 -16.79
CA ILE A 253 -12.96 -0.23 -16.66
C ILE A 253 -12.42 0.38 -17.95
N THR A 254 -11.51 1.35 -17.79
CA THR A 254 -10.89 2.03 -18.93
C THR A 254 -9.97 1.06 -19.72
N PRO A 255 -9.63 1.36 -20.99
CA PRO A 255 -8.65 0.58 -21.73
C PRO A 255 -7.30 0.45 -21.01
N ALA A 256 -6.82 1.53 -20.40
CA ALA A 256 -5.60 1.54 -19.57
C ALA A 256 -5.71 0.56 -18.38
N GLN A 257 -6.83 0.59 -17.65
CA GLN A 257 -7.05 -0.30 -16.51
C GLN A 257 -7.15 -1.77 -16.93
N ARG A 258 -7.77 -2.04 -18.08
CA ARG A 258 -7.86 -3.39 -18.66
C ARG A 258 -6.48 -3.94 -19.03
N GLU A 259 -5.64 -3.12 -19.64
CA GLU A 259 -4.27 -3.52 -19.98
C GLU A 259 -3.45 -3.84 -18.73
N LEU A 260 -3.49 -2.96 -17.73
CA LEU A 260 -2.82 -3.18 -16.45
C LEU A 260 -3.32 -4.45 -15.75
N TRP A 261 -4.63 -4.68 -15.74
CA TRP A 261 -5.23 -5.87 -15.16
C TRP A 261 -4.78 -7.14 -15.89
N LYS A 262 -4.80 -7.13 -17.22
CA LYS A 262 -4.32 -8.25 -18.05
C LYS A 262 -2.85 -8.56 -17.77
N ALA A 263 -2.00 -7.54 -17.67
CA ALA A 263 -0.58 -7.70 -17.36
C ALA A 263 -0.37 -8.31 -15.97
N LEU A 264 -1.06 -7.80 -14.95
CA LEU A 264 -1.00 -8.37 -13.59
C LEU A 264 -1.51 -9.81 -13.55
N ARG A 265 -2.58 -10.14 -14.26
CA ARG A 265 -3.15 -11.49 -14.24
C ARG A 265 -2.27 -12.51 -14.95
N THR A 266 -1.67 -12.12 -16.07
CA THR A 266 -0.79 -12.99 -16.86
C THR A 266 0.68 -12.93 -16.45
N SER A 267 1.01 -12.10 -15.47
CA SER A 267 2.39 -11.82 -15.03
C SER A 267 3.31 -11.29 -16.14
N ARG A 268 2.74 -10.66 -17.18
CA ARG A 268 3.44 -10.04 -18.31
C ARG A 268 3.69 -8.56 -18.06
N LEU A 269 4.45 -8.27 -17.02
CA LEU A 269 4.59 -6.91 -16.47
C LEU A 269 5.43 -5.99 -17.36
N GLU A 270 6.33 -6.54 -18.17
CA GLU A 270 7.19 -5.79 -19.11
C GLU A 270 6.48 -5.43 -20.42
N GLU A 271 5.31 -6.02 -20.70
CA GLU A 271 4.56 -5.78 -21.95
C GLU A 271 3.65 -4.53 -21.88
N VAL A 272 3.54 -3.89 -20.71
CA VAL A 272 2.65 -2.72 -20.53
C VAL A 272 3.26 -1.48 -21.18
N ASN A 273 2.48 -0.77 -22.00
CA ASN A 273 2.93 0.43 -22.66
C ASN A 273 3.28 1.55 -21.65
N LEU A 274 4.46 2.16 -21.80
CA LEU A 274 4.89 3.31 -21.00
C LEU A 274 3.89 4.47 -21.05
N GLU A 275 3.24 4.70 -22.19
CA GLU A 275 2.23 5.76 -22.33
C GLU A 275 1.05 5.56 -21.37
N ILE A 276 0.66 4.32 -21.10
CA ILE A 276 -0.38 3.99 -20.10
C ILE A 276 0.15 4.24 -18.70
N LEU A 277 1.38 3.81 -18.42
CA LEU A 277 2.02 4.02 -17.12
C LEU A 277 2.22 5.50 -16.79
N GLU A 278 2.41 6.35 -17.79
CA GLU A 278 2.62 7.80 -17.62
C GLU A 278 1.36 8.64 -17.91
N HIS A 279 0.25 7.99 -18.25
CA HIS A 279 -0.97 8.70 -18.64
C HIS A 279 -1.52 9.58 -17.50
N HIS A 280 -1.85 10.84 -17.83
CA HIS A 280 -2.23 11.83 -16.83
C HIS A 280 -3.70 11.76 -16.41
N SER A 281 -4.58 11.07 -17.14
CA SER A 281 -6.02 11.02 -16.84
C SER A 281 -6.33 10.60 -15.40
N ARG A 282 -5.69 9.54 -14.91
CA ARG A 282 -5.88 9.09 -13.52
C ARG A 282 -5.44 10.16 -12.52
N THR A 283 -4.33 10.87 -12.78
CA THR A 283 -3.86 11.93 -11.89
C THR A 283 -4.79 13.14 -11.88
N VAL A 284 -5.44 13.47 -13.01
CA VAL A 284 -6.45 14.52 -13.06
C VAL A 284 -7.66 14.15 -12.20
N VAL A 285 -8.16 12.92 -12.30
CA VAL A 285 -9.26 12.42 -11.45
C VAL A 285 -8.87 12.48 -9.97
N LEU A 286 -7.69 11.96 -9.65
CA LEU A 286 -7.19 11.95 -8.27
C LEU A 286 -7.02 13.36 -7.71
N GLN A 287 -6.41 14.29 -8.44
CA GLN A 287 -6.24 15.69 -8.01
C GLN A 287 -7.57 16.38 -7.69
N GLY A 288 -8.61 16.13 -8.50
CA GLY A 288 -9.96 16.65 -8.24
C GLY A 288 -10.49 16.16 -6.89
N TYR A 289 -10.38 14.86 -6.63
CA TYR A 289 -10.78 14.26 -5.36
C TYR A 289 -9.93 14.70 -4.16
N GLU A 290 -8.62 14.75 -4.31
CA GLU A 290 -7.71 15.21 -3.26
C GLU A 290 -8.03 16.65 -2.85
N THR A 291 -8.40 17.51 -3.81
CA THR A 291 -8.88 18.88 -3.54
C THR A 291 -10.19 18.89 -2.76
N LEU A 292 -11.14 18.03 -3.13
CA LEU A 292 -12.41 17.87 -2.40
C LEU A 292 -12.17 17.39 -0.97
N PHE A 293 -11.33 16.37 -0.76
CA PHE A 293 -11.02 15.86 0.57
C PHE A 293 -10.29 16.88 1.44
N ARG A 294 -9.37 17.67 0.88
CA ARG A 294 -8.74 18.78 1.60
C ARG A 294 -9.76 19.83 2.03
N THR A 295 -10.69 20.18 1.14
CA THR A 295 -11.75 21.15 1.43
C THR A 295 -12.69 20.63 2.52
N GLN A 296 -13.11 19.37 2.41
CA GLN A 296 -13.95 18.71 3.40
C GLN A 296 -13.26 18.69 4.77
N ARG A 297 -11.97 18.34 4.83
CA ARG A 297 -11.17 18.37 6.07
C ARG A 297 -11.18 19.75 6.74
N ILE A 298 -10.95 20.82 5.97
CA ILE A 298 -10.96 22.19 6.49
C ILE A 298 -12.33 22.54 7.06
N LEU A 299 -13.41 22.10 6.42
CA LEU A 299 -14.78 22.30 6.89
C LEU A 299 -15.04 21.53 8.19
N ASP A 300 -14.62 20.27 8.27
CA ASP A 300 -14.78 19.42 9.46
C ASP A 300 -14.03 20.00 10.66
N GLU A 301 -12.80 20.48 10.47
CA GLU A 301 -12.01 21.17 11.51
C GLU A 301 -12.66 22.48 11.97
N ARG A 302 -13.29 23.23 11.06
CA ARG A 302 -14.05 24.44 11.42
C ARG A 302 -15.31 24.10 12.20
N ASN A 303 -16.06 23.09 11.76
CA ASN A 303 -17.27 22.63 12.44
C ASN A 303 -16.95 22.11 13.84
N HIS A 304 -15.87 21.36 14.00
CA HIS A 304 -15.42 20.88 15.31
C HIS A 304 -15.07 22.04 16.26
N ARG A 305 -14.33 23.05 15.77
CA ARG A 305 -14.02 24.25 16.56
C ARG A 305 -15.29 25.04 16.94
N LEU A 306 -16.24 25.16 16.02
CA LEU A 306 -17.53 25.79 16.29
C LEU A 306 -18.31 25.04 17.38
N TYR A 307 -18.33 23.70 17.31
CA TYR A 307 -18.98 22.87 18.32
C TYR A 307 -18.36 23.03 19.72
N ILE A 308 -17.02 23.03 19.81
CA ILE A 308 -16.31 23.29 21.08
C ILE A 308 -16.65 24.68 21.63
N ALA A 309 -16.61 25.70 20.77
CA ALA A 309 -16.94 27.07 21.17
C ALA A 309 -18.38 27.20 21.69
N GLN A 310 -19.35 26.58 21.00
CA GLN A 310 -20.76 26.55 21.44
C GLN A 310 -20.94 25.83 22.77
N THR A 311 -20.27 24.68 22.96
CA THR A 311 -20.33 23.91 24.21
C THR A 311 -19.72 24.70 25.37
N THR A 312 -18.61 25.41 25.12
CA THR A 312 -17.94 26.27 26.10
C THR A 312 -18.85 27.44 26.48
N LEU A 313 -19.47 28.10 25.50
CA LEU A 313 -20.40 29.20 25.73
C LEU A 313 -21.60 28.77 26.57
N ALA A 314 -22.24 27.65 26.24
CA ALA A 314 -23.36 27.10 27.00
C ALA A 314 -22.97 26.75 28.45
N THR A 315 -21.74 26.28 28.67
CA THR A 315 -21.22 25.99 30.02
C THR A 315 -21.04 27.28 30.83
N VAL A 316 -20.52 28.34 30.20
CA VAL A 316 -20.36 29.66 30.84
C VAL A 316 -21.72 30.29 31.15
N GLU A 317 -22.68 30.20 30.24
CA GLU A 317 -24.06 30.68 30.45
C GLU A 317 -24.76 29.98 31.62
N GLN A 318 -24.50 28.69 31.84
CA GLN A 318 -25.04 27.95 32.99
C GLN A 318 -24.38 28.32 34.33
N GLN A 319 -23.19 28.92 34.30
CA GLN A 319 -22.44 29.32 35.50
C GLN A 319 -22.72 30.77 35.94
N LEU A 320 -23.37 31.56 35.09
CA LEU A 320 -23.76 32.97 35.34
C LEU A 320 -25.18 33.07 35.90
#